data_AF-A0A7J6ADR1-F1
#
_entry.id   AF-A0A7J6ADR1-F1
#
_cell.length_a   1.000
_cell.length_b   1.000
_cell.length_c   1.000
_cell.angle_alpha   90.00
_cell.angle_beta   90.00
_cell.angle_gamma   90.00
#
_symmetry.space_group_name_H-M   'P 1'
#
loop_
_entity.id
_entity.type
_entity.pdbx_description
1 polymer ?
#
loop_
_entity_poly.entity_id
_entity_poly.type
_entity_poly.pdbx_seq_one_letter_code
_entity_poly.pdbx_strand_id
1 'polypeptide(L)'
;MSLAADPQHLRFHKEVENRIHVKKTFGRSIIQSKSLSKGKVDLLLLFMLDNHEDILKIPGSLHKLVSDKLDDIAKKKDPNTQGPAFCQQISSDVYHDTVKSLTNTELFVLLRNIDENTKYSMKEKKRLLAQFYKGHPDIFALYFGSRLSTVRLSEV
;
A
#
# COMPACT_ATOMS: atom_id res chain seq x y z
N MET A 1 -4.56 17.06 -23.85
CA MET A 1 -3.21 17.48 -23.41
C MET A 1 -2.13 17.03 -24.40
N SER A 2 -2.20 15.83 -25.00
CA SER A 2 -1.28 15.37 -26.05
C SER A 2 -1.20 16.32 -27.26
N LEU A 3 -2.34 16.76 -27.79
CA LEU A 3 -2.40 17.71 -28.93
C LEU A 3 -1.67 19.05 -28.68
N ALA A 4 -1.45 19.44 -27.42
CA ALA A 4 -0.76 20.67 -27.09
C ALA A 4 0.72 20.45 -26.69
N ALA A 5 1.15 19.20 -26.57
CA ALA A 5 2.56 18.86 -26.44
C ALA A 5 3.28 18.98 -27.79
N ASP A 6 2.58 18.79 -28.92
CA ASP A 6 3.10 19.07 -30.24
C ASP A 6 3.18 20.59 -30.51
N PRO A 7 4.38 21.16 -30.77
CA PRO A 7 4.57 22.58 -31.07
C PRO A 7 3.84 23.09 -32.31
N GLN A 8 3.44 22.19 -33.22
CA GLN A 8 2.81 22.51 -34.51
C GLN A 8 1.28 22.51 -34.47
N HIS A 9 0.66 21.86 -33.49
CA HIS A 9 -0.80 21.65 -33.48
C HIS A 9 -1.57 22.74 -32.73
N LEU A 10 -1.24 23.01 -31.47
CA LEU A 10 -1.99 23.98 -30.65
C LEU A 10 -1.07 24.72 -29.68
N ARG A 11 -0.90 26.04 -29.86
CA ARG A 11 -0.13 26.87 -28.92
C ARG A 11 -1.00 27.48 -27.83
N PHE A 12 -0.61 27.31 -26.57
CA PHE A 12 -1.28 27.94 -25.42
C PHE A 12 -0.99 29.45 -25.32
N HIS A 13 0.16 29.88 -25.81
CA HIS A 13 0.61 31.26 -25.77
C HIS A 13 1.40 31.59 -27.03
N LYS A 14 1.25 32.81 -27.56
CA LYS A 14 1.86 33.21 -28.86
C LYS A 14 3.39 33.19 -28.83
N GLU A 15 3.97 33.61 -27.71
CA GLU A 15 5.41 33.84 -27.54
C GLU A 15 6.12 32.80 -26.67
N VAL A 16 5.37 31.91 -26.00
CA VAL A 16 5.93 30.97 -25.03
C VAL A 16 5.67 29.55 -25.52
N GLU A 17 6.72 28.74 -25.56
CA GLU A 17 6.60 27.32 -25.89
C GLU A 17 5.66 26.60 -24.92
N ASN A 18 4.81 25.72 -25.46
CA ASN A 18 3.81 24.99 -24.67
C ASN A 18 4.41 24.24 -23.49
N ARG A 19 5.56 23.59 -23.66
CA ARG A 19 6.24 22.87 -22.56
C ARG A 19 6.56 23.79 -21.39
N ILE A 20 7.01 25.02 -21.66
CA ILE A 20 7.36 26.00 -20.64
C ILE A 20 6.09 26.54 -19.99
N HIS A 21 5.05 26.79 -20.79
CA HIS A 21 3.75 27.24 -20.30
C HIS A 21 3.11 26.17 -19.40
N VAL A 22 3.07 24.91 -19.82
CA VAL A 22 2.51 23.80 -19.04
C VAL A 22 3.29 23.57 -17.76
N LYS A 23 4.62 23.60 -17.81
CA LYS A 23 5.47 23.49 -16.60
C LYS A 23 5.14 24.59 -15.59
N LYS A 24 5.02 25.84 -16.04
CA LYS A 24 4.75 27.00 -15.16
C LYS A 24 3.33 26.98 -14.60
N THR A 25 2.33 26.67 -15.42
CA THR A 25 0.91 26.77 -15.05
C THR A 25 0.43 25.53 -14.31
N PHE A 26 0.80 24.33 -14.76
CA PHE A 26 0.24 23.07 -14.29
C PHE A 26 1.23 22.22 -13.49
N GLY A 27 2.48 22.64 -13.32
CA GLY A 27 3.51 21.76 -12.78
C GLY A 27 3.21 21.18 -11.40
N ARG A 28 2.62 21.99 -10.50
CA ARG A 28 2.19 21.52 -9.17
C ARG A 28 1.01 20.56 -9.21
N SER A 29 0.15 20.65 -10.23
CA SER A 29 -1.01 19.79 -10.40
C SER A 29 -0.66 18.46 -11.04
N ILE A 30 0.36 18.45 -11.91
CA ILE A 30 0.83 17.23 -12.58
C ILE A 30 1.75 16.43 -11.64
N ILE A 31 2.69 17.09 -10.97
CA ILE A 31 3.63 16.44 -10.05
C ILE A 31 3.69 17.20 -8.73
N GLN A 32 3.08 16.63 -7.70
CA GLN A 32 3.19 17.13 -6.34
C GLN A 32 4.04 16.16 -5.49
N SER A 33 5.30 16.51 -5.26
CA SER A 33 6.20 15.73 -4.41
C SER A 33 6.74 16.56 -3.26
N LYS A 34 6.73 15.98 -2.05
CA LYS A 34 7.37 16.54 -0.85
C LYS A 34 8.85 16.11 -0.72
N SER A 35 9.26 15.08 -1.46
CA SER A 35 10.59 14.47 -1.37
C SER A 35 11.56 14.92 -2.46
N LEU A 36 11.04 15.41 -3.60
CA LEU A 36 11.85 15.89 -4.72
C LEU A 36 12.06 17.40 -4.66
N SER A 37 13.30 17.84 -4.95
CA SER A 37 13.59 19.27 -5.12
C SER A 37 12.91 19.83 -6.37
N LYS A 38 12.65 21.14 -6.39
CA LYS A 38 11.97 21.82 -7.51
C LYS A 38 12.62 21.52 -8.86
N GLY A 39 13.95 21.54 -8.95
CA GLY A 39 14.66 21.23 -10.20
C GLY A 39 14.43 19.80 -10.70
N LYS A 40 14.35 18.81 -9.79
CA LYS A 40 14.06 17.41 -10.14
C LYS A 40 12.62 17.22 -10.57
N VAL A 41 11.68 17.91 -9.92
CA VAL A 41 10.26 17.92 -10.32
C VAL A 41 10.09 18.54 -11.70
N ASP A 42 10.73 19.69 -11.95
CA ASP A 42 10.72 20.35 -13.25
C ASP A 42 11.29 19.45 -14.36
N LEU A 43 12.40 18.76 -14.09
CA LEU A 43 13.02 17.84 -15.04
C LEU A 43 12.12 16.65 -15.34
N LEU A 44 11.53 16.02 -14.31
CA LEU A 44 10.60 14.91 -14.46
C LEU A 44 9.36 15.32 -15.26
N LEU A 45 8.83 16.51 -15.00
CA LEU A 45 7.69 17.03 -15.74
C LEU A 45 8.02 17.28 -17.22
N LEU A 46 9.17 17.86 -17.51
CA LEU A 46 9.62 18.04 -18.90
C LEU A 46 9.79 16.69 -19.61
N PHE A 47 10.42 15.72 -18.95
CA PHE A 47 10.53 14.35 -19.46
C PHE A 47 9.16 13.74 -19.77
N MET A 48 8.18 13.92 -18.87
CA MET A 48 6.82 13.43 -19.08
C MET A 48 6.12 14.11 -20.27
N LEU A 49 6.36 15.40 -20.49
CA LEU A 49 5.80 16.13 -21.62
C LEU A 49 6.43 15.68 -22.94
N ASP A 50 7.74 15.43 -22.95
CA ASP A 50 8.46 14.98 -24.14
C ASP A 50 8.10 13.53 -24.53
N ASN A 51 7.74 12.69 -23.56
CA ASN A 51 7.45 11.26 -23.76
C ASN A 51 5.98 10.90 -23.45
N HIS A 52 5.07 11.87 -23.54
CA HIS A 52 3.68 11.71 -23.09
C HIS A 52 2.93 10.60 -23.82
N GLU A 53 3.20 10.38 -25.12
CA GLU A 53 2.58 9.33 -25.92
C GLU A 53 2.94 7.92 -25.43
N ASP A 54 4.19 7.72 -24.99
CA ASP A 54 4.65 6.44 -24.48
C ASP A 54 4.26 6.23 -23.01
N ILE A 55 4.35 7.28 -22.19
CA ILE A 55 4.06 7.22 -20.75
C ILE A 55 2.57 7.02 -20.48
N LEU A 56 1.71 7.69 -21.25
CA LEU A 56 0.25 7.61 -21.09
C LEU A 56 -0.37 6.50 -21.96
N LYS A 57 0.45 5.70 -22.64
CA LYS A 57 -0.01 4.56 -23.41
C LYS A 57 -0.65 3.53 -22.49
N ILE A 58 -1.85 3.09 -22.85
CA ILE A 58 -2.55 2.04 -22.11
C ILE A 58 -1.77 0.73 -22.28
N PRO A 59 -1.32 0.07 -21.20
CA PRO A 59 -0.65 -1.22 -21.31
C PRO A 59 -1.58 -2.25 -21.96
N GLY A 60 -1.06 -3.05 -22.90
CA GLY A 60 -1.87 -4.03 -23.63
C GLY A 60 -2.56 -5.06 -22.72
N SER A 61 -1.95 -5.39 -21.58
CA SER A 61 -2.56 -6.22 -20.55
C SER A 61 -3.80 -5.60 -19.94
N LEU A 62 -3.79 -4.29 -19.67
CA LEU A 62 -4.94 -3.56 -19.14
C LEU A 62 -6.04 -3.45 -20.19
N HIS A 63 -5.68 -3.17 -21.45
CA HIS A 63 -6.64 -3.15 -22.54
C HIS A 63 -7.36 -4.50 -22.69
N LYS A 64 -6.60 -5.60 -22.71
CA LYS A 64 -7.16 -6.95 -22.74
C LYS A 64 -8.07 -7.23 -21.54
N LEU A 65 -7.63 -6.90 -20.33
CA LEU A 65 -8.42 -7.11 -19.12
C LEU A 65 -9.77 -6.38 -19.17
N VAL A 66 -9.77 -5.14 -19.64
CA VAL A 66 -11.01 -4.35 -19.78
C VAL A 66 -11.90 -4.95 -20.87
N SER A 67 -11.35 -5.33 -22.03
CA SER A 67 -12.10 -6.02 -23.09
C SER A 67 -12.75 -7.31 -22.59
N ASP A 68 -11.98 -8.18 -21.93
CA ASP A 68 -12.47 -9.44 -21.37
C ASP A 68 -13.59 -9.18 -20.34
N LYS A 69 -13.45 -8.13 -19.52
CA LYS A 69 -14.49 -7.76 -18.53
C LYS A 69 -15.76 -7.23 -19.18
N LEU A 70 -15.65 -6.41 -20.23
CA LEU A 70 -16.80 -5.92 -20.99
C LEU A 70 -17.54 -7.08 -21.66
N ASP A 71 -16.81 -8.04 -22.21
CA ASP A 71 -17.38 -9.26 -22.80
C ASP A 71 -18.11 -10.12 -21.75
N ASP A 72 -17.52 -10.29 -20.56
CA ASP A 72 -18.15 -11.00 -19.45
C ASP A 72 -19.46 -10.32 -19.00
N ILE A 73 -19.47 -8.98 -18.93
CA ILE A 73 -20.68 -8.19 -18.63
C ILE A 73 -21.74 -8.38 -19.71
N ALA A 74 -21.35 -8.29 -20.99
CA ALA A 74 -22.27 -8.48 -22.12
C ALA A 74 -22.90 -9.89 -22.10
N LYS A 75 -22.14 -10.89 -21.65
CA LYS A 75 -22.59 -12.29 -21.50
C LYS A 75 -23.38 -12.55 -20.20
N LYS A 76 -23.68 -11.52 -19.39
CA LYS A 76 -24.34 -11.62 -18.06
C LYS A 76 -23.63 -12.59 -17.09
N LYS A 77 -22.32 -12.72 -17.21
CA LYS A 77 -21.52 -13.50 -16.26
C LYS A 77 -21.39 -12.69 -14.96
N ASP A 78 -21.42 -13.37 -13.81
CA ASP A 78 -21.37 -12.70 -12.51
C ASP A 78 -20.11 -11.81 -12.41
N PRO A 79 -20.26 -10.49 -12.19
CA PRO A 79 -19.14 -9.56 -12.11
C PRO A 79 -18.19 -9.86 -10.94
N ASN A 80 -18.60 -10.67 -9.97
CA ASN A 80 -17.87 -10.89 -8.72
C ASN A 80 -16.82 -12.01 -8.77
N THR A 81 -16.78 -12.83 -9.83
CA THR A 81 -15.88 -14.01 -9.85
C THR A 81 -14.46 -13.71 -10.30
N GLN A 82 -14.22 -12.64 -11.06
CA GLN A 82 -12.89 -12.27 -11.59
C GLN A 82 -12.74 -10.75 -11.65
N GLY A 83 -12.20 -10.16 -10.58
CA GLY A 83 -11.70 -8.79 -10.55
C GLY A 83 -10.20 -8.72 -10.88
N PRO A 84 -9.64 -7.53 -11.18
CA PRO A 84 -8.20 -7.36 -11.38
C PRO A 84 -7.37 -7.93 -10.23
N ALA A 85 -6.13 -8.35 -10.52
CA ALA A 85 -5.18 -8.82 -9.49
C ALA A 85 -4.79 -7.75 -8.45
N PHE A 86 -5.16 -6.49 -8.67
CA PHE A 86 -4.92 -5.39 -7.74
C PHE A 86 -6.18 -5.10 -6.92
N CYS A 87 -6.05 -5.16 -5.59
CA CYS A 87 -7.14 -5.01 -4.62
C CYS A 87 -8.29 -5.99 -4.89
N GLN A 88 -8.01 -7.30 -4.82
CA GLN A 88 -9.07 -8.30 -4.77
C GLN A 88 -9.95 -8.05 -3.55
N GLN A 89 -11.25 -7.92 -3.79
CA GLN A 89 -12.23 -7.86 -2.73
C GLN A 89 -12.26 -9.22 -2.04
N ILE A 90 -11.89 -9.23 -0.77
CA ILE A 90 -12.06 -10.39 0.09
C ILE A 90 -13.46 -10.40 0.69
N SER A 91 -13.98 -11.58 0.99
CA SER A 91 -15.25 -11.68 1.72
C SER A 91 -15.12 -11.06 3.11
N SER A 92 -16.27 -10.66 3.67
CA SER A 92 -16.35 -10.09 5.02
C SER A 92 -15.75 -11.04 6.06
N ASP A 93 -16.03 -12.34 5.92
CA ASP A 93 -15.54 -13.37 6.85
C ASP A 93 -14.01 -13.47 6.78
N VAL A 94 -13.44 -13.55 5.57
CA VAL A 94 -11.99 -13.61 5.36
C VAL A 94 -11.30 -12.37 5.92
N TYR A 95 -11.91 -11.18 5.76
CA TYR A 95 -11.38 -9.95 6.34
C TYR A 95 -11.33 -10.03 7.87
N HIS A 96 -12.44 -10.38 8.51
CA HIS A 96 -12.51 -10.45 9.97
C HIS A 96 -11.55 -11.50 10.54
N ASP A 97 -11.46 -12.66 9.91
CA ASP A 97 -10.53 -13.72 10.32
C ASP A 97 -9.06 -13.30 10.15
N THR A 98 -8.73 -12.67 9.02
CA THR A 98 -7.37 -12.18 8.75
C THR A 98 -6.97 -11.10 9.75
N VAL A 99 -7.84 -10.11 9.99
CA VAL A 99 -7.56 -9.02 10.94
C VAL A 99 -7.39 -9.57 12.36
N LYS A 100 -8.26 -10.50 12.77
CA LYS A 100 -8.18 -11.13 14.09
C LYS A 100 -6.91 -11.95 14.25
N SER A 101 -6.58 -12.78 13.27
CA SER A 101 -5.35 -13.58 13.28
C SER A 101 -4.10 -12.71 13.32
N LEU A 102 -4.01 -11.71 12.44
CA LEU A 102 -2.86 -10.81 12.37
C LEU A 102 -2.67 -10.03 13.67
N THR A 103 -3.77 -9.50 14.22
CA THR A 103 -3.74 -8.77 15.50
C THR A 103 -3.24 -9.66 16.63
N ASN A 104 -3.73 -10.90 16.71
CA ASN A 104 -3.25 -11.87 17.69
C ASN A 104 -1.76 -12.16 17.52
N THR A 105 -1.29 -12.38 16.29
CA THR A 105 0.14 -12.60 15.99
C THR A 105 1.00 -11.42 16.42
N GLU A 106 0.61 -10.18 16.13
CA GLU A 106 1.38 -9.00 16.52
C GLU A 106 1.36 -8.78 18.05
N LEU A 107 0.25 -9.08 18.72
CA LEU A 107 0.18 -9.07 20.18
C LEU A 107 1.11 -10.12 20.81
N PHE A 108 1.24 -11.29 20.19
CA PHE A 108 2.23 -12.30 20.59
C PHE A 108 3.67 -11.80 20.43
N VAL A 109 3.99 -11.18 19.29
CA VAL A 109 5.30 -10.59 19.03
C VAL A 109 5.61 -9.49 20.05
N LEU A 110 4.64 -8.63 20.36
CA LEU A 110 4.80 -7.60 21.39
C LEU A 110 5.09 -8.21 22.77
N LEU A 111 4.31 -9.21 23.19
CA LEU A 111 4.49 -9.87 24.47
C LEU A 111 5.87 -10.55 24.57
N ARG A 112 6.29 -11.22 23.49
CA ARG A 112 7.62 -11.80 23.36
C ARG A 112 8.72 -10.77 23.47
N ASN A 113 8.58 -9.64 22.78
CA ASN A 113 9.55 -8.54 22.84
C ASN A 113 9.64 -7.94 24.25
N ILE A 114 8.53 -7.84 24.99
CA ILE A 114 8.58 -7.39 26.39
C ILE A 114 9.29 -8.42 27.27
N ASP A 115 9.04 -9.71 27.05
CA ASP A 115 9.62 -10.77 27.87
C ASP A 115 11.11 -11.03 27.58
N GLU A 116 11.53 -11.02 26.32
CA GLU A 116 12.90 -11.38 25.93
C GLU A 116 13.87 -10.19 25.90
N ASN A 117 13.37 -8.96 26.07
CA ASN A 117 14.21 -7.76 26.02
C ASN A 117 15.02 -7.56 27.31
N THR A 118 16.34 -7.69 27.18
CA THR A 118 17.33 -7.54 28.26
C THR A 118 17.58 -6.09 28.68
N LYS A 119 17.09 -5.09 27.93
CA LYS A 119 17.25 -3.67 28.25
C LYS A 119 16.29 -3.20 29.36
N TYR A 120 15.20 -3.93 29.59
CA TYR A 120 14.24 -3.56 30.62
C TYR A 120 14.73 -3.96 32.02
N SER A 121 14.56 -3.06 32.98
CA SER A 121 14.68 -3.43 34.39
C SER A 121 13.56 -4.40 34.80
N MET A 122 13.79 -5.24 35.81
CA MET A 122 12.77 -6.17 36.30
C MET A 122 11.47 -5.48 36.73
N LYS A 123 11.57 -4.28 37.31
CA LYS A 123 10.41 -3.47 37.71
C LYS A 123 9.59 -3.03 36.50
N GLU A 124 10.26 -2.57 35.45
CA GLU A 124 9.62 -2.09 34.24
C GLU A 124 9.01 -3.24 33.42
N LYS A 125 9.74 -4.35 33.30
CA LYS A 125 9.25 -5.57 32.68
C LYS A 125 7.96 -6.07 33.35
N LYS A 126 7.94 -6.15 34.68
CA LYS A 126 6.74 -6.53 35.44
C LYS A 126 5.58 -5.56 35.22
N ARG A 127 5.85 -4.26 35.14
CA ARG A 127 4.83 -3.22 34.85
C ARG A 127 4.21 -3.42 33.47
N LEU A 128 5.03 -3.61 32.43
CA LEU A 128 4.57 -3.80 31.05
C LEU A 128 3.78 -5.11 30.89
N LEU A 129 4.25 -6.21 31.48
CA LEU A 129 3.53 -7.48 31.47
C LEU A 129 2.17 -7.38 32.19
N ALA A 130 2.11 -6.69 33.33
CA ALA A 130 0.86 -6.46 34.04
C ALA A 130 -0.12 -5.59 33.23
N GLN A 131 0.39 -4.59 32.49
CA GLN A 131 -0.42 -3.77 31.60
C GLN A 131 -0.98 -4.59 30.43
N PHE A 132 -0.14 -5.44 29.82
CA PHE A 132 -0.57 -6.33 28.75
C PHE A 132 -1.66 -7.30 29.23
N TYR A 133 -1.46 -7.94 30.38
CA TYR A 133 -2.42 -8.89 30.96
C TYR A 133 -3.81 -8.27 31.19
N LYS A 134 -3.87 -6.98 31.57
CA LYS A 134 -5.16 -6.27 31.72
C LYS A 134 -5.92 -6.10 30.40
N GLY A 135 -5.21 -5.97 29.29
CA GLY A 135 -5.82 -5.78 27.97
C GLY A 135 -6.12 -7.09 27.24
N HIS A 136 -5.20 -8.05 27.32
CA HIS A 136 -5.25 -9.31 26.56
C HIS A 136 -4.85 -10.51 27.44
N PRO A 137 -5.68 -10.88 28.44
CA PRO A 137 -5.36 -11.95 29.39
C PRO A 137 -5.29 -13.33 28.73
N ASP A 138 -6.07 -13.55 27.67
CA ASP A 138 -6.13 -14.76 26.86
C ASP A 138 -4.82 -15.02 26.11
N ILE A 139 -4.30 -14.01 25.42
CA ILE A 139 -3.01 -14.09 24.70
C ILE A 139 -1.86 -14.27 25.69
N PHE A 140 -1.92 -13.58 26.83
CA PHE A 140 -0.95 -13.72 27.90
C PHE A 140 -0.91 -15.15 28.46
N ALA A 141 -2.07 -15.72 28.78
CA ALA A 141 -2.18 -17.09 29.27
C ALA A 141 -1.68 -18.11 28.23
N LEU A 142 -2.00 -17.91 26.94
CA LEU A 142 -1.54 -18.80 25.88
C LEU A 142 -0.01 -18.75 25.72
N TYR A 143 0.60 -17.57 25.77
CA TYR A 143 2.05 -17.40 25.65
C TYR A 143 2.83 -18.10 26.77
N PHE A 144 2.49 -17.81 28.03
CA PHE A 144 3.18 -18.39 29.17
C PHE A 144 2.76 -19.84 29.46
N GLY A 145 1.50 -20.18 29.17
CA GLY A 145 1.00 -21.56 29.25
C GLY A 145 1.74 -22.52 28.32
N SER A 146 2.08 -22.07 27.10
CA SER A 146 2.87 -22.85 26.13
C SER A 146 4.30 -23.12 26.61
N ARG A 147 4.90 -22.21 27.41
CA ARG A 147 6.23 -22.43 27.99
C ARG A 147 6.20 -23.44 29.13
N LEU A 148 5.15 -23.44 29.95
CA LEU A 148 4.99 -24.40 31.05
C LEU A 148 4.82 -25.85 30.56
N SER A 149 4.16 -26.05 29.41
CA SER A 149 4.08 -27.37 28.76
C SER A 149 5.41 -27.79 28.14
N THR A 150 6.19 -26.85 27.60
CA THR A 150 7.51 -27.15 27.01
C THR A 150 8.54 -27.54 28.08
N VAL A 151 8.53 -26.91 29.25
CA VAL A 151 9.43 -27.25 30.37
C VAL A 151 9.15 -28.64 30.94
N ARG A 152 7.88 -29.10 30.94
CA ARG A 152 7.52 -30.46 31.39
C ARG A 152 7.95 -31.58 30.42
N LEU A 153 8.27 -31.25 29.17
CA LEU A 153 8.75 -32.22 28.17
C LEU A 153 10.28 -32.37 28.18
N SER A 154 11.00 -31.55 28.96
CA SER A 154 12.47 -31.63 29.11
C SER A 154 12.93 -32.29 30.42
N GLU A 155 12.02 -32.84 31.22
CA GLU A 155 12.32 -33.52 32.51
C GLU A 155 11.97 -35.03 32.50
N VAL A 156 12.04 -35.69 31.34
CA VAL A 156 11.96 -37.17 31.25
C VAL A 156 13.17 -37.72 30.53
#